data_AF-A0A7C5K7R0-F1
#
_entry.id   AF-A0A7C5K7R0-F1
#
_cell.length_a   1.000
_cell.length_b   1.000
_cell.length_c   1.000
_cell.angle_alpha   90.00
_cell.angle_beta   90.00
_cell.angle_gamma   90.00
#
_symmetry.space_group_name_H-M   'P 1'
#
loop_
_entity.id
_entity.type
_entity.pdbx_description
1 polymer ?
#
loop_
_entity_poly.entity_id
_entity_poly.type
_entity_poly.pdbx_seq_one_letter_code
_entity_poly.pdbx_strand_id
1 'polypeptide(L)'
;NDVTVAGRVLAVFPATSSETTKFSSLLIADGSGVLRVVMWNDKAELANSGAIRIGQIVRLVHGYTKEGRFGRVELHMSEKGTVEIDPPDVDAKDYPTLMDLSTKIGALNASFRNKRVTLIGSVKAVLPASSFKRQNSSTGRVMRFILADETGEVPIVVWNRKVDEAEPILRKGAKICIVNAKVKKALDGGFEAHVDSETYIGLYKAPTIFLKISELGEGMGGVSVMGKVTVKPILREVKTSRNETVRVAVFEIEDETGRIWVSAWRKNAEIAAKLQLGDTVAIEDAYVKKGFGDQPEISTRNATILRVIKSFGD
;
A
#
# COMPACT_ATOMS: atom_id res chain seq x y z
N ASN A 1 -30.99 5.47 -3.43
CA ASN A 1 -29.97 6.09 -2.56
C ASN A 1 -28.76 6.40 -3.42
N ASP A 2 -28.57 7.69 -3.67
CA ASP A 2 -27.37 8.24 -4.29
C ASP A 2 -26.47 8.71 -3.15
N VAL A 3 -25.22 8.24 -3.12
CA VAL A 3 -24.27 8.47 -2.03
C VAL A 3 -22.91 8.86 -2.60
N THR A 4 -22.36 9.93 -2.05
CA THR A 4 -20.97 10.33 -2.24
C THR A 4 -20.21 10.12 -0.93
N VAL A 5 -19.07 9.43 -1.00
CA VAL A 5 -18.19 9.21 0.16
C VAL A 5 -16.72 9.35 -0.26
N ALA A 6 -15.90 9.86 0.63
CA ALA A 6 -14.44 9.85 0.48
C ALA A 6 -13.82 8.99 1.57
N GLY A 7 -12.70 8.34 1.26
CA GLY A 7 -12.00 7.51 2.24
C GLY A 7 -10.60 7.13 1.77
N ARG A 8 -9.72 6.87 2.73
CA ARG A 8 -8.39 6.31 2.46
C ARG A 8 -8.50 4.83 2.14
N VAL A 9 -7.92 4.40 1.03
CA VAL A 9 -7.88 2.99 0.60
C VAL A 9 -6.99 2.21 1.56
N LEU A 10 -7.59 1.29 2.32
CA LEU A 10 -6.89 0.36 3.20
C LEU A 10 -6.53 -0.95 2.50
N ALA A 11 -7.34 -1.36 1.53
CA ALA A 11 -7.17 -2.60 0.79
C ALA A 11 -7.73 -2.48 -0.63
N VAL A 12 -7.03 -3.12 -1.56
CA VAL A 12 -7.48 -3.32 -2.94
C VAL A 12 -7.59 -4.83 -3.18
N PHE A 13 -8.79 -5.32 -3.46
CA PHE A 13 -9.01 -6.72 -3.84
C PHE A 13 -8.96 -6.85 -5.36
N PRO A 14 -8.23 -7.84 -5.90
CA PRO A 14 -8.10 -8.02 -7.35
C PRO A 14 -9.47 -8.29 -7.98
N ALA A 15 -9.65 -7.85 -9.23
CA ALA A 15 -10.91 -8.08 -9.90
C ALA A 15 -11.16 -9.58 -10.11
N THR A 16 -12.42 -9.96 -9.95
CA THR A 16 -12.93 -11.27 -10.35
C THR A 16 -13.86 -11.06 -11.53
N SER A 17 -13.74 -11.93 -12.53
CA SER A 17 -14.55 -11.89 -13.76
C SER A 17 -15.42 -13.14 -13.84
N SER A 18 -16.65 -12.98 -14.31
CA SER A 18 -17.48 -14.03 -14.89
C SER A 18 -17.58 -13.81 -16.41
N GLU A 19 -18.33 -14.65 -17.14
CA GLU A 19 -18.56 -14.47 -18.58
C GLU A 19 -19.22 -13.11 -18.92
N THR A 20 -19.99 -12.53 -18.00
CA THR A 20 -20.83 -11.36 -18.27
C THR A 20 -20.54 -10.15 -17.39
N THR A 21 -19.77 -10.32 -16.31
CA THR A 21 -19.57 -9.25 -15.32
C THR A 21 -18.19 -9.30 -14.71
N LYS A 22 -17.58 -8.13 -14.59
CA LYS A 22 -16.33 -7.94 -13.85
C LYS A 22 -16.62 -7.12 -12.62
N PHE A 23 -16.04 -7.50 -11.48
CA PHE A 23 -16.07 -6.66 -10.29
C PHE A 23 -14.77 -6.75 -9.52
N SER A 24 -14.45 -5.67 -8.81
CA SER A 24 -13.41 -5.64 -7.78
C SER A 24 -13.99 -5.02 -6.51
N SER A 25 -13.22 -5.01 -5.44
CA SER A 25 -13.63 -4.27 -4.24
C SER A 25 -12.47 -3.60 -3.54
N LEU A 26 -12.78 -2.59 -2.75
CA LEU A 26 -11.86 -1.87 -1.88
C LEU A 26 -12.36 -1.96 -0.43
N LEU A 27 -11.44 -1.82 0.52
CA LEU A 27 -11.79 -1.28 1.84
C LEU A 27 -11.30 0.14 1.90
N ILE A 28 -12.19 1.08 2.20
CA ILE A 28 -11.85 2.47 2.46
C ILE A 28 -12.17 2.80 3.90
N ALA A 29 -11.49 3.79 4.47
CA ALA A 29 -11.83 4.32 5.78
C ALA A 29 -11.83 5.84 5.83
N ASP A 30 -12.76 6.34 6.63
CA ASP A 30 -12.82 7.71 7.11
C ASP A 30 -12.76 7.70 8.65
N GLY A 31 -12.97 8.84 9.29
CA GLY A 31 -13.01 8.93 10.76
C GLY A 31 -14.16 8.16 11.42
N SER A 32 -15.17 7.70 10.67
CA SER A 32 -16.34 6.99 11.18
C SER A 32 -16.19 5.46 11.15
N GLY A 33 -15.41 4.93 10.21
CA GLY A 33 -15.16 3.50 10.15
C GLY A 33 -14.63 3.01 8.81
N VAL A 34 -14.71 1.69 8.62
CA VAL A 34 -14.26 0.99 7.41
C VAL A 34 -15.47 0.58 6.58
N LEU A 35 -15.49 0.99 5.31
CA LEU A 35 -16.53 0.67 4.34
C LEU A 35 -15.98 -0.21 3.22
N ARG A 36 -16.75 -1.23 2.83
CA ARG A 36 -16.47 -2.02 1.63
C ARG A 36 -17.11 -1.36 0.42
N VAL A 37 -16.31 -1.12 -0.61
CA VAL A 37 -16.74 -0.57 -1.90
C VAL A 37 -16.63 -1.66 -2.96
N VAL A 38 -17.69 -1.89 -3.73
CA VAL A 38 -17.73 -2.83 -4.85
C VAL A 38 -17.77 -2.05 -6.15
N MET A 39 -16.77 -2.24 -6.99
CA MET A 39 -16.63 -1.55 -8.28
C MET A 39 -16.90 -2.53 -9.42
N TRP A 40 -17.80 -2.18 -10.32
CA TRP A 40 -18.21 -3.03 -11.45
C TRP A 40 -17.56 -2.58 -12.77
N ASN A 41 -17.45 -3.51 -13.72
CA ASN A 41 -17.06 -3.28 -15.11
C ASN A 41 -15.78 -2.43 -15.25
N ASP A 42 -15.88 -1.27 -15.90
CA ASP A 42 -14.80 -0.32 -16.14
C ASP A 42 -14.05 0.06 -14.85
N LYS A 43 -14.79 0.30 -13.77
CA LYS A 43 -14.23 0.69 -12.47
C LYS A 43 -13.49 -0.45 -11.80
N ALA A 44 -13.82 -1.70 -12.12
CA ALA A 44 -13.06 -2.84 -11.64
C ALA A 44 -11.63 -2.88 -12.19
N GLU A 45 -11.38 -2.24 -13.35
CA GLU A 45 -10.03 -2.16 -13.92
C GLU A 45 -9.13 -1.17 -13.20
N LEU A 46 -9.68 -0.21 -12.46
CA LEU A 46 -8.90 0.72 -11.65
C LEU A 46 -8.08 -0.04 -10.57
N ALA A 47 -8.62 -1.14 -10.06
CA ALA A 47 -7.92 -2.03 -9.14
C ALA A 47 -6.80 -2.84 -9.84
N ASN A 48 -7.06 -3.41 -11.02
CA ASN A 48 -6.10 -4.27 -11.72
C ASN A 48 -4.95 -3.49 -12.36
N SER A 49 -5.24 -2.32 -12.91
CA SER A 49 -4.24 -1.44 -13.52
C SER A 49 -3.27 -0.84 -12.50
N GLY A 50 -3.58 -0.95 -11.20
CA GLY A 50 -2.84 -0.29 -10.13
C GLY A 50 -3.03 1.23 -10.13
N ALA A 51 -4.09 1.72 -10.78
CA ALA A 51 -4.50 3.12 -10.71
C ALA A 51 -4.91 3.47 -9.27
N ILE A 52 -5.69 2.60 -8.62
CA ILE A 52 -6.01 2.70 -7.19
C ILE A 52 -5.02 1.85 -6.38
N ARG A 53 -4.44 2.45 -5.35
CA ARG A 53 -3.44 1.83 -4.47
C ARG A 53 -3.78 2.08 -3.01
N ILE A 54 -3.30 1.17 -2.16
CA ILE A 54 -3.38 1.31 -0.71
C ILE A 54 -2.69 2.62 -0.30
N GLY A 55 -3.34 3.38 0.57
CA GLY A 55 -2.88 4.66 1.10
C GLY A 55 -3.43 5.88 0.38
N GLN A 56 -3.87 5.76 -0.88
CA GLN A 56 -4.51 6.85 -1.62
C GLN A 56 -5.87 7.20 -1.03
N ILE A 57 -6.32 8.43 -1.28
CA ILE A 57 -7.69 8.84 -0.95
C ILE A 57 -8.52 8.76 -2.21
N VAL A 58 -9.70 8.16 -2.09
CA VAL A 58 -10.64 8.06 -3.20
C VAL A 58 -11.95 8.73 -2.82
N ARG A 59 -12.52 9.50 -3.75
CA ARG A 59 -13.89 10.03 -3.66
C ARG A 59 -14.78 9.27 -4.64
N LEU A 60 -15.84 8.69 -4.10
CA LEU A 60 -16.76 7.77 -4.75
C LEU A 60 -18.07 8.54 -4.93
N VAL A 61 -18.34 9.02 -6.13
CA VAL A 61 -19.50 9.89 -6.44
C VAL A 61 -20.58 9.05 -7.12
N HIS A 62 -21.85 9.28 -6.77
CA HIS A 62 -22.99 8.56 -7.34
C HIS A 62 -22.98 7.03 -7.13
N GLY A 63 -22.52 6.61 -5.95
CA GLY A 63 -22.63 5.23 -5.49
C GLY A 63 -24.00 4.94 -4.90
N TYR A 64 -24.33 3.65 -4.74
CA TYR A 64 -25.55 3.23 -4.05
C TYR A 64 -25.25 2.18 -2.98
N THR A 65 -25.99 2.24 -1.87
CA THR A 65 -25.83 1.32 -0.76
C THR A 65 -26.56 0.00 -1.02
N LYS A 66 -25.93 -1.12 -0.65
CA LYS A 66 -26.54 -2.44 -0.65
C LYS A 66 -26.13 -3.21 0.60
N GLU A 67 -27.01 -4.07 1.11
CA GLU A 67 -26.63 -5.03 2.14
C GLU A 67 -25.75 -6.12 1.53
N GLY A 68 -24.53 -6.24 2.05
CA GLY A 68 -23.56 -7.26 1.71
C GLY A 68 -23.90 -8.62 2.31
N ARG A 69 -23.13 -9.65 1.92
CA ARG A 69 -23.39 -11.07 2.26
C ARG A 69 -23.50 -11.34 3.77
N PHE A 70 -22.87 -10.51 4.60
CA PHE A 70 -22.83 -10.69 6.06
C PHE A 70 -23.65 -9.63 6.80
N GLY A 71 -24.66 -9.04 6.14
CA GLY A 71 -25.57 -8.06 6.74
C GLY A 71 -24.96 -6.66 6.93
N ARG A 72 -23.82 -6.39 6.29
CA ARG A 72 -23.11 -5.12 6.40
C ARG A 72 -23.41 -4.26 5.19
N VAL A 73 -23.54 -2.95 5.39
CA VAL A 73 -23.70 -2.01 4.29
C VAL A 73 -22.42 -1.99 3.45
N GLU A 74 -22.58 -2.14 2.13
CA GLU A 74 -21.56 -1.98 1.11
C GLU A 74 -21.96 -0.82 0.18
N LEU A 75 -20.98 -0.10 -0.34
CA LEU A 75 -21.19 0.87 -1.41
C LEU A 75 -20.90 0.21 -2.76
N HIS A 76 -21.81 0.35 -3.72
CA HIS A 76 -21.65 -0.18 -5.06
C HIS A 76 -21.48 0.96 -6.06
N MET A 77 -20.47 0.83 -6.92
CA MET A 77 -20.17 1.77 -8.00
C MET A 77 -20.61 1.18 -9.34
N SER A 78 -21.74 1.66 -9.85
CA SER A 78 -22.24 1.32 -11.19
C SER A 78 -21.58 2.18 -12.27
N GLU A 79 -21.99 1.99 -13.52
CA GLU A 79 -21.56 2.83 -14.66
C GLU A 79 -21.80 4.32 -14.43
N LYS A 80 -22.89 4.69 -13.73
CA LYS A 80 -23.23 6.09 -13.41
C LYS A 80 -22.34 6.72 -12.34
N GLY A 81 -21.64 5.91 -11.56
CA GLY A 81 -20.75 6.38 -10.51
C GLY A 81 -19.43 6.89 -11.08
N THR A 82 -18.70 7.70 -10.30
CA THR A 82 -17.34 8.13 -10.62
C THR A 82 -16.41 7.83 -9.45
N VAL A 83 -15.17 7.46 -9.77
CA VAL A 83 -14.11 7.25 -8.78
C VAL A 83 -13.02 8.27 -9.05
N GLU A 84 -12.87 9.23 -8.15
CA GLU A 84 -11.80 10.21 -8.17
C GLU A 84 -10.68 9.75 -7.26
N ILE A 85 -9.45 9.82 -7.73
CA ILE A 85 -8.27 9.35 -7.01
C ILE A 85 -7.43 10.57 -6.64
N ASP A 86 -7.06 10.67 -5.37
CA ASP A 86 -6.35 11.80 -4.77
C ASP A 86 -6.99 13.15 -5.12
N PRO A 87 -8.28 13.34 -4.76
CA PRO A 87 -9.00 14.59 -5.05
C PRO A 87 -8.28 15.80 -4.41
N PRO A 88 -8.10 16.91 -5.16
CA PRO A 88 -7.25 18.02 -4.72
C PRO A 88 -7.85 18.82 -3.55
N ASP A 89 -9.17 18.74 -3.36
CA ASP A 89 -9.92 19.46 -2.33
C ASP A 89 -10.03 18.69 -1.02
N VAL A 90 -9.28 17.60 -0.86
CA VAL A 90 -9.32 16.74 0.33
C VAL A 90 -7.96 16.70 1.01
N ASP A 91 -7.92 17.06 2.30
CA ASP A 91 -6.71 16.96 3.10
C ASP A 91 -6.48 15.53 3.59
N ALA A 92 -5.29 14.99 3.32
CA ALA A 92 -4.97 13.63 3.68
C ALA A 92 -4.96 13.39 5.20
N LYS A 93 -4.70 14.41 6.01
CA LYS A 93 -4.69 14.28 7.48
C LYS A 93 -6.06 13.94 8.06
N ASP A 94 -7.14 14.22 7.33
CA ASP A 94 -8.51 14.00 7.80
C ASP A 94 -8.94 12.52 7.71
N TYR A 95 -8.13 11.68 7.06
CA TYR A 95 -8.43 10.27 6.83
C TYR A 95 -7.42 9.36 7.52
N PRO A 96 -7.88 8.43 8.38
CA PRO A 96 -6.99 7.62 9.19
C PRO A 96 -6.11 6.73 8.30
N THR A 97 -4.84 6.62 8.67
CA THR A 97 -3.89 5.70 8.06
C THR A 97 -4.12 4.27 8.54
N LEU A 98 -3.49 3.31 7.87
CA LEU A 98 -3.47 1.91 8.34
C LEU A 98 -2.89 1.78 9.75
N MET A 99 -1.94 2.64 10.13
CA MET A 99 -1.36 2.63 11.48
C MET A 99 -2.35 3.15 12.51
N ASP A 100 -3.09 4.22 12.20
CA ASP A 100 -4.11 4.78 13.10
C ASP A 100 -5.23 3.77 13.40
N LEU A 101 -5.57 2.92 12.43
CA LEU A 101 -6.58 1.87 12.58
C LEU A 101 -6.04 0.56 13.16
N SER A 102 -4.72 0.44 13.32
CA SER A 102 -4.09 -0.80 13.78
C SER A 102 -4.35 -1.04 15.27
N THR A 103 -4.84 -2.23 15.59
CA THR A 103 -5.01 -2.69 16.96
C THR A 103 -3.73 -3.40 17.39
N LYS A 104 -3.15 -2.99 18.53
CA LYS A 104 -2.03 -3.71 19.15
C LYS A 104 -2.47 -5.09 19.60
N ILE A 105 -1.65 -6.11 19.32
CA ILE A 105 -2.01 -7.51 19.57
C ILE A 105 -2.25 -7.77 21.07
N GLY A 106 -1.42 -7.21 21.95
CA GLY A 106 -1.57 -7.33 23.40
C GLY A 106 -2.83 -6.67 23.97
N ALA A 107 -3.49 -5.80 23.20
CA ALA A 107 -4.75 -5.18 23.62
C ALA A 107 -5.99 -6.07 23.37
N LEU A 108 -5.84 -7.15 22.60
CA LEU A 108 -6.94 -8.06 22.29
C LEU A 108 -7.49 -8.70 23.58
N ASN A 109 -8.77 -8.46 23.82
CA ASN A 109 -9.49 -8.94 25.00
C ASN A 109 -10.95 -9.29 24.65
N ALA A 110 -11.75 -9.66 25.65
CA ALA A 110 -13.13 -10.12 25.44
C ALA A 110 -14.02 -9.11 24.68
N SER A 111 -13.75 -7.81 24.79
CA SER A 111 -14.49 -6.75 24.09
C SER A 111 -14.29 -6.78 22.57
N PHE A 112 -13.26 -7.46 22.07
CA PHE A 112 -13.00 -7.64 20.64
C PHE A 112 -13.68 -8.87 20.06
N ARG A 113 -14.28 -9.75 20.88
CA ARG A 113 -14.91 -10.98 20.38
C ARG A 113 -15.93 -10.68 19.29
N ASN A 114 -15.80 -11.34 18.14
CA ASN A 114 -16.60 -11.16 16.93
C ASN A 114 -16.51 -9.77 16.26
N LYS A 115 -15.72 -8.83 16.80
CA LYS A 115 -15.40 -7.58 16.12
C LYS A 115 -14.35 -7.83 15.05
N ARG A 116 -14.25 -6.86 14.14
CA ARG A 116 -13.19 -6.84 13.12
C ARG A 116 -12.12 -5.85 13.52
N VAL A 117 -10.87 -6.22 13.28
CA VAL A 117 -9.68 -5.44 13.65
C VAL A 117 -8.73 -5.34 12.46
N THR A 118 -7.88 -4.33 12.49
CA THR A 118 -6.69 -4.26 11.64
C THR A 118 -5.48 -4.63 12.48
N LEU A 119 -4.65 -5.56 12.01
CA LEU A 119 -3.43 -6.00 12.68
C LEU A 119 -2.23 -5.75 11.77
N ILE A 120 -1.13 -5.27 12.35
CA ILE A 120 0.15 -5.12 11.66
C ILE A 120 1.20 -5.80 12.53
N GLY A 121 2.00 -6.68 11.95
CA GLY A 121 3.04 -7.38 12.69
C GLY A 121 3.99 -8.16 11.79
N SER A 122 4.93 -8.85 12.42
CA SER A 122 5.89 -9.73 11.77
C SER A 122 5.47 -11.19 11.93
N VAL A 123 5.64 -12.00 10.88
CA VAL A 123 5.38 -13.43 10.92
C VAL A 123 6.44 -14.12 11.78
N LYS A 124 6.02 -14.77 12.88
CA LYS A 124 6.91 -15.53 13.76
C LYS A 124 7.06 -16.99 13.34
N ALA A 125 5.95 -17.63 12.96
CA ALA A 125 5.90 -19.02 12.55
C ALA A 125 4.77 -19.25 11.55
N VAL A 126 4.94 -20.18 10.62
CA VAL A 126 3.93 -20.56 9.61
C VAL A 126 3.71 -22.06 9.70
N LEU A 127 2.45 -22.49 9.74
CA LEU A 127 2.07 -23.90 9.67
C LEU A 127 1.62 -24.26 8.25
N PRO A 128 1.90 -25.47 7.77
CA PRO A 128 1.45 -25.92 6.45
C PRO A 128 -0.07 -25.82 6.31
N ALA A 129 -0.52 -25.48 5.09
CA ALA A 129 -1.94 -25.51 4.78
C ALA A 129 -2.48 -26.96 4.81
N SER A 130 -3.71 -27.12 5.28
CA SER A 130 -4.43 -28.39 5.29
C SER A 130 -5.79 -28.26 4.63
N SER A 131 -6.29 -29.40 4.13
CA SER A 131 -7.60 -29.52 3.49
C SER A 131 -8.51 -30.41 4.32
N PHE A 132 -9.82 -30.14 4.29
CA PHE A 132 -10.83 -30.91 5.00
C PHE A 132 -12.12 -31.02 4.18
N LYS A 133 -12.90 -32.07 4.40
CA LYS A 133 -14.24 -32.21 3.80
C LYS A 133 -15.27 -31.48 4.65
N ARG A 134 -16.11 -30.66 4.02
CA ARG A 134 -17.26 -30.01 4.66
C ARG A 134 -18.45 -30.97 4.68
N GLN A 135 -19.46 -30.66 5.49
CA GLN A 135 -20.71 -31.43 5.56
C GLN A 135 -21.45 -31.52 4.21
N ASN A 136 -21.32 -30.48 3.37
CA ASN A 136 -21.87 -30.44 2.02
C ASN A 136 -20.95 -31.11 0.97
N SER A 137 -20.02 -31.95 1.38
CA SER A 137 -19.03 -32.66 0.54
C SER A 137 -18.02 -31.77 -0.19
N SER A 138 -18.12 -30.44 -0.12
CA SER A 138 -17.10 -29.55 -0.69
C SER A 138 -15.82 -29.53 0.15
N THR A 139 -14.68 -29.28 -0.49
CA THR A 139 -13.38 -29.21 0.21
C THR A 139 -13.13 -27.81 0.75
N GLY A 140 -12.84 -27.70 2.04
CA GLY A 140 -12.31 -26.49 2.65
C GLY A 140 -10.77 -26.55 2.76
N ARG A 141 -10.14 -25.38 2.76
CA ARG A 141 -8.71 -25.23 3.11
C ARG A 141 -8.56 -24.32 4.33
N VAL A 142 -7.53 -24.59 5.13
CA VAL A 142 -7.13 -23.76 6.26
C VAL A 142 -5.61 -23.72 6.38
N MET A 143 -5.05 -22.56 6.71
CA MET A 143 -3.67 -22.45 7.16
C MET A 143 -3.60 -21.57 8.40
N ARG A 144 -2.52 -21.72 9.18
CA ARG A 144 -2.29 -20.94 10.39
C ARG A 144 -0.89 -20.36 10.40
N PHE A 145 -0.75 -19.18 10.97
CA PHE A 145 0.56 -18.60 11.27
C PHE A 145 0.47 -17.75 12.54
N ILE A 146 1.61 -17.47 13.16
CA ILE A 146 1.69 -16.59 14.32
C ILE A 146 2.16 -15.22 13.86
N LEU A 147 1.34 -14.21 14.11
CA LEU A 147 1.68 -12.80 13.92
C LEU A 147 2.13 -12.22 15.26
N ALA A 148 3.22 -11.46 15.25
CA ALA A 148 3.78 -10.83 16.44
C ALA A 148 3.98 -9.33 16.22
N ASP A 149 3.71 -8.52 17.23
CA ASP A 149 4.13 -7.12 17.34
C ASP A 149 4.89 -6.93 18.66
N GLU A 150 5.21 -5.69 19.03
CA GLU A 150 5.94 -5.39 20.27
C GLU A 150 5.12 -5.67 21.55
N THR A 151 3.81 -5.87 21.42
CA THR A 151 2.88 -6.02 22.55
C THR A 151 2.42 -7.46 22.76
N GLY A 152 2.58 -8.34 21.77
CA GLY A 152 2.23 -9.75 21.92
C GLY A 152 2.17 -10.54 20.62
N GLU A 153 1.58 -11.73 20.72
CA GLU A 153 1.43 -12.68 19.63
C GLU A 153 -0.02 -13.14 19.51
N VAL A 154 -0.47 -13.35 18.26
CA VAL A 154 -1.80 -13.87 17.99
C VAL A 154 -1.78 -14.90 16.86
N PRO A 155 -2.45 -16.06 17.04
CA PRO A 155 -2.70 -16.98 15.96
C PRO A 155 -3.62 -16.35 14.90
N ILE A 156 -3.18 -16.43 13.66
CA ILE A 156 -3.98 -16.06 12.50
C ILE A 156 -4.47 -17.33 11.82
N VAL A 157 -5.77 -17.42 11.57
CA VAL A 157 -6.43 -18.54 10.89
C VAL A 157 -6.93 -18.08 9.53
N VAL A 158 -6.35 -18.61 8.46
CA VAL A 158 -6.67 -18.20 7.08
C VAL A 158 -7.51 -19.27 6.40
N TRP A 159 -8.62 -18.87 5.79
CA TRP A 159 -9.63 -19.79 5.27
C TRP A 159 -9.76 -19.77 3.75
N ASN A 160 -9.92 -20.96 3.15
CA ASN A 160 -10.27 -21.18 1.74
C ASN A 160 -9.36 -20.40 0.77
N ARG A 161 -9.94 -19.64 -0.18
CA ARG A 161 -9.21 -18.85 -1.20
C ARG A 161 -8.14 -17.92 -0.61
N LYS A 162 -8.32 -17.45 0.63
CA LYS A 162 -7.32 -16.62 1.29
C LYS A 162 -6.02 -17.36 1.60
N VAL A 163 -6.06 -18.69 1.68
CA VAL A 163 -4.84 -19.52 1.80
C VAL A 163 -3.95 -19.29 0.58
N ASP A 164 -4.53 -19.32 -0.63
CA ASP A 164 -3.79 -19.13 -1.87
C ASP A 164 -3.21 -17.70 -2.00
N GLU A 165 -3.88 -16.71 -1.41
CA GLU A 165 -3.40 -15.31 -1.35
C GLU A 165 -2.29 -15.12 -0.31
N ALA A 166 -2.38 -15.78 0.85
CA ALA A 166 -1.47 -15.59 1.97
C ALA A 166 -0.19 -16.42 1.85
N GLU A 167 -0.30 -17.68 1.42
CA GLU A 167 0.81 -18.64 1.38
C GLU A 167 2.07 -18.10 0.68
N PRO A 168 1.99 -17.40 -0.48
CA PRO A 168 3.18 -16.87 -1.16
C PRO A 168 3.93 -15.75 -0.43
N ILE A 169 3.26 -15.03 0.48
CA ILE A 169 3.84 -13.88 1.19
C ILE A 169 4.29 -14.21 2.61
N LEU A 170 3.91 -15.38 3.13
CA LEU A 170 4.18 -15.79 4.50
C LEU A 170 5.55 -16.48 4.63
N ARG A 171 6.49 -15.77 5.24
CA ARG A 171 7.82 -16.27 5.63
C ARG A 171 8.22 -15.63 6.96
N LYS A 172 9.03 -16.32 7.76
CA LYS A 172 9.51 -15.79 9.05
C LYS A 172 10.12 -14.39 8.87
N GLY A 173 9.69 -13.43 9.69
CA GLY A 173 10.10 -12.03 9.64
C GLY A 173 9.38 -11.17 8.60
N ALA A 174 8.53 -11.73 7.73
CA ALA A 174 7.73 -10.92 6.82
C ALA A 174 6.79 -10.00 7.61
N LYS A 175 6.79 -8.70 7.28
CA LYS A 175 5.85 -7.74 7.84
C LYS A 175 4.53 -7.84 7.08
N ILE A 176 3.46 -8.13 7.79
CA ILE A 176 2.11 -8.38 7.24
C ILE A 176 1.14 -7.37 7.84
N CYS A 177 0.26 -6.85 7.00
CA CYS A 177 -0.93 -6.11 7.39
C CYS A 177 -2.15 -6.98 7.10
N ILE A 178 -3.04 -7.09 8.07
CA ILE A 178 -4.32 -7.77 7.95
C ILE A 178 -5.41 -6.76 8.27
N VAL A 179 -6.22 -6.39 7.29
CA VAL A 179 -7.30 -5.43 7.47
C VAL A 179 -8.61 -6.19 7.56
N ASN A 180 -9.44 -5.82 8.54
CA ASN A 180 -10.79 -6.35 8.72
C ASN A 180 -10.82 -7.83 9.15
N ALA A 181 -9.82 -8.30 9.91
CA ALA A 181 -9.76 -9.67 10.44
C ALA A 181 -10.79 -9.86 11.57
N LYS A 182 -11.47 -11.01 11.61
CA LYS A 182 -12.49 -11.28 12.64
C LYS A 182 -11.89 -11.95 13.86
N VAL A 183 -11.99 -11.31 15.02
CA VAL A 183 -11.46 -11.87 16.28
C VAL A 183 -12.40 -12.96 16.82
N LYS A 184 -11.82 -14.09 17.18
CA LYS A 184 -12.49 -15.26 17.74
C LYS A 184 -11.80 -15.71 19.02
N LYS A 185 -12.55 -16.42 19.88
CA LYS A 185 -11.98 -17.13 21.02
C LYS A 185 -11.29 -18.39 20.48
N ALA A 186 -10.02 -18.58 20.82
CA ALA A 186 -9.27 -19.78 20.50
C ALA A 186 -9.67 -20.94 21.45
N LEU A 187 -9.29 -22.16 21.07
CA LEU A 187 -9.62 -23.38 21.83
C LEU A 187 -8.95 -23.41 23.21
N ASP A 188 -7.76 -22.84 23.32
CA ASP A 188 -6.97 -22.72 24.55
C ASP A 188 -7.49 -21.61 25.50
N GLY A 189 -8.56 -20.92 25.12
CA GLY A 189 -9.14 -19.82 25.90
C GLY A 189 -8.62 -18.44 25.51
N GLY A 190 -7.56 -18.34 24.70
CA GLY A 190 -7.01 -17.10 24.17
C GLY A 190 -7.83 -16.51 23.02
N PHE A 191 -7.19 -15.66 22.21
CA PHE A 191 -7.79 -15.05 21.02
C PHE A 191 -7.04 -15.47 19.77
N GLU A 192 -7.76 -15.61 18.67
CA GLU A 192 -7.22 -15.78 17.32
C GLU A 192 -7.94 -14.83 16.36
N ALA A 193 -7.30 -14.47 15.25
CA ALA A 193 -7.89 -13.63 14.22
C ALA A 193 -8.11 -14.43 12.92
N HIS A 194 -9.32 -14.36 12.39
CA HIS A 194 -9.73 -15.09 11.19
C HIS A 194 -9.60 -14.20 9.96
N VAL A 195 -8.96 -14.73 8.92
CA VAL A 195 -8.85 -14.16 7.58
C VAL A 195 -9.83 -14.88 6.66
N ASP A 196 -10.93 -14.19 6.36
CA ASP A 196 -12.03 -14.65 5.51
C ASP A 196 -12.12 -13.86 4.19
N SER A 197 -13.19 -14.07 3.40
CA SER A 197 -13.38 -13.39 2.13
C SER A 197 -13.53 -11.86 2.22
N GLU A 198 -13.81 -11.31 3.40
CA GLU A 198 -13.89 -9.85 3.63
C GLU A 198 -12.61 -9.28 4.26
N THR A 199 -11.60 -10.13 4.46
CA THR A 199 -10.34 -9.76 5.09
C THR A 199 -9.28 -9.55 4.02
N TYR A 200 -8.58 -8.42 4.09
CA TYR A 200 -7.37 -8.22 3.30
C TYR A 200 -6.16 -8.72 4.09
N ILE A 201 -5.25 -9.40 3.40
CA ILE A 201 -3.94 -9.80 3.93
C ILE A 201 -2.89 -9.46 2.88
N GLY A 202 -1.83 -8.78 3.29
CA GLY A 202 -0.78 -8.34 2.38
C GLY A 202 0.51 -7.98 3.11
N LEU A 203 1.57 -7.78 2.34
CA LEU A 203 2.83 -7.25 2.88
C LEU A 203 2.60 -5.82 3.39
N TYR A 204 2.98 -5.57 4.64
CA TYR A 204 2.96 -4.22 5.18
C TYR A 204 4.19 -3.45 4.68
N LYS A 205 3.93 -2.34 4.00
CA LYS A 205 4.94 -1.32 3.67
C LYS A 205 4.65 -0.11 4.51
N ALA A 206 5.58 0.26 5.37
CA ALA A 206 5.47 1.49 6.13
C ALA A 206 5.35 2.68 5.15
N PRO A 207 4.60 3.73 5.50
CA PRO A 207 4.58 4.95 4.73
C PRO A 207 6.00 5.46 4.49
N THR A 208 6.29 5.87 3.27
CA THR A 208 7.56 6.52 2.94
C THR A 208 7.58 7.90 3.61
N ILE A 209 8.57 8.13 4.48
CA ILE A 209 8.81 9.45 5.06
C ILE A 209 9.71 10.21 4.11
N PHE A 210 9.21 11.33 3.60
CA PHE A 210 9.98 12.25 2.77
C PHE A 210 10.62 13.31 3.66
N LEU A 211 11.95 13.33 3.68
CA LEU A 211 12.75 14.33 4.37
C LEU A 211 12.79 15.63 3.57
N LYS A 212 13.02 16.74 4.26
CA LYS A 212 13.35 18.01 3.62
C LYS A 212 14.77 17.97 3.06
N ILE A 213 15.02 18.68 1.97
CA ILE A 213 16.35 18.73 1.34
C ILE A 213 17.41 19.21 2.33
N SER A 214 17.09 20.20 3.16
CA SER A 214 17.99 20.71 4.21
C SER A 214 18.36 19.69 5.30
N GLU A 215 17.59 18.61 5.46
CA GLU A 215 17.84 17.53 6.43
C GLU A 215 18.78 16.45 5.87
N LEU A 216 19.16 16.55 4.58
CA LEU A 216 20.00 15.56 3.92
C LEU A 216 21.49 15.81 4.18
N GLY A 217 22.13 14.85 4.82
CA GLY A 217 23.58 14.83 5.09
C GLY A 217 24.32 13.73 4.33
N GLU A 218 25.60 13.96 4.05
CA GLU A 218 26.49 12.96 3.44
C GLU A 218 26.48 11.65 4.26
N GLY A 219 26.40 10.51 3.55
CA GLY A 219 26.43 9.18 4.15
C GLY A 219 25.06 8.62 4.52
N MET A 220 23.99 9.44 4.47
CA MET A 220 22.63 8.97 4.73
C MET A 220 22.18 7.98 3.64
N GLY A 221 21.62 6.84 4.06
CA GLY A 221 21.05 5.83 3.16
C GLY A 221 19.58 5.58 3.45
N GLY A 222 18.85 5.13 2.45
CA GLY A 222 17.41 4.88 2.55
C GLY A 222 16.58 6.16 2.67
N VAL A 223 17.14 7.30 2.25
CA VAL A 223 16.43 8.58 2.32
C VAL A 223 15.38 8.65 1.22
N SER A 224 14.28 9.33 1.51
CA SER A 224 13.30 9.67 0.50
C SER A 224 13.10 11.18 0.50
N VAL A 225 13.02 11.79 -0.67
CA VAL A 225 12.80 13.23 -0.85
C VAL A 225 11.82 13.49 -1.99
N MET A 226 11.08 14.59 -1.89
CA MET A 226 10.32 15.15 -3.00
C MET A 226 10.87 16.51 -3.35
N GLY A 227 10.89 16.84 -4.63
CA GLY A 227 11.31 18.16 -5.08
C GLY A 227 10.91 18.43 -6.52
N LYS A 228 10.88 19.72 -6.87
CA LYS A 228 10.59 20.23 -8.20
C LYS A 228 11.88 20.32 -9.00
N VAL A 229 11.89 19.81 -10.24
CA VAL A 229 13.07 19.83 -11.12
C VAL A 229 13.41 21.26 -11.52
N THR A 230 14.59 21.75 -11.12
CA THR A 230 15.11 23.09 -11.44
C THR A 230 16.12 23.10 -12.58
N VAL A 231 16.78 21.97 -12.82
CA VAL A 231 17.72 21.78 -13.92
C VAL A 231 17.34 20.53 -14.71
N LYS A 232 17.19 20.65 -16.03
CA LYS A 232 16.81 19.53 -16.89
C LYS A 232 17.86 18.40 -16.84
N PRO A 233 17.43 17.13 -16.80
CA PRO A 233 18.37 16.02 -16.76
C PRO A 233 19.27 15.91 -17.97
N ILE A 234 20.57 15.74 -17.70
CA ILE A 234 21.60 15.47 -18.70
C ILE A 234 21.96 13.99 -18.63
N LEU A 235 21.60 13.24 -19.68
CA LEU A 235 21.93 11.82 -19.81
C LEU A 235 23.36 11.64 -20.35
N ARG A 236 24.14 10.76 -19.73
CA ARG A 236 25.51 10.41 -20.10
C ARG A 236 25.73 8.91 -19.98
N GLU A 237 26.68 8.39 -20.75
CA GLU A 237 27.22 7.04 -20.56
C GLU A 237 28.55 7.11 -19.81
N VAL A 238 28.69 6.28 -18.79
CA VAL A 238 29.88 6.23 -17.95
C VAL A 238 30.33 4.79 -17.76
N LYS A 239 31.64 4.58 -17.73
CA LYS A 239 32.23 3.29 -17.41
C LYS A 239 32.35 3.15 -15.89
N THR A 240 31.76 2.11 -15.33
CA THR A 240 31.85 1.81 -13.89
C THR A 240 33.22 1.22 -13.54
N SER A 241 33.54 1.16 -12.25
CA SER A 241 34.73 0.46 -11.74
C SER A 241 34.76 -1.03 -12.08
N ARG A 242 33.60 -1.62 -12.40
CA ARG A 242 33.47 -3.01 -12.87
C ARG A 242 33.58 -3.14 -14.39
N ASN A 243 34.02 -2.09 -15.08
CA ASN A 243 34.17 -2.03 -16.53
C ASN A 243 32.84 -2.17 -17.31
N GLU A 244 31.69 -2.03 -16.64
CA GLU A 244 30.36 -1.99 -17.23
C GLU A 244 30.07 -0.56 -17.73
N THR A 245 29.57 -0.40 -18.96
CA THR A 245 29.05 0.88 -19.46
C THR A 245 27.60 1.04 -19.04
N VAL A 246 27.31 2.09 -18.27
CA VAL A 246 25.96 2.36 -17.76
C VAL A 246 25.56 3.81 -18.02
N ARG A 247 24.25 4.05 -18.07
CA ARG A 247 23.70 5.39 -18.19
C ARG A 247 23.49 6.04 -16.84
N VAL A 248 23.76 7.34 -16.78
CA VAL A 248 23.50 8.22 -15.64
C VAL A 248 22.85 9.51 -16.13
N ALA A 249 21.77 9.93 -15.47
CA ALA A 249 21.15 11.22 -15.69
C ALA A 249 21.42 12.11 -14.47
N VAL A 250 21.90 13.33 -14.70
CA VAL A 250 22.21 14.29 -13.63
C VAL A 250 21.29 15.50 -13.75
N PHE A 251 20.64 15.88 -12.65
CA PHE A 251 19.68 16.99 -12.57
C PHE A 251 19.61 17.58 -11.16
N GLU A 252 18.93 18.70 -10.99
CA GLU A 252 18.74 19.37 -9.70
C GLU A 252 17.24 19.43 -9.37
N ILE A 253 16.92 19.26 -8.09
CA ILE A 253 15.58 19.45 -7.55
C ILE A 253 15.60 20.48 -6.42
N GLU A 254 14.47 21.14 -6.19
CA GLU A 254 14.25 22.06 -5.06
C GLU A 254 12.99 21.75 -4.26
N ASP A 255 13.03 22.04 -2.97
CA ASP A 255 11.88 22.14 -2.07
C ASP A 255 11.95 23.50 -1.34
N GLU A 256 11.07 23.77 -0.38
CA GLU A 256 11.08 25.05 0.33
C GLU A 256 12.30 25.27 1.23
N THR A 257 13.11 24.23 1.46
CA THR A 257 14.25 24.25 2.37
C THR A 257 15.60 24.27 1.66
N GLY A 258 15.66 23.97 0.36
CA GLY A 258 16.90 24.05 -0.39
C GLY A 258 16.87 23.37 -1.76
N ARG A 259 18.08 23.16 -2.30
CA ARG A 259 18.33 22.53 -3.60
C ARG A 259 19.33 21.41 -3.45
N ILE A 260 19.18 20.34 -4.24
CA ILE A 260 20.12 19.24 -4.25
C ILE A 260 20.25 18.60 -5.62
N TRP A 261 21.48 18.21 -5.96
CA TRP A 261 21.77 17.45 -7.17
C TRP A 261 21.40 15.98 -7.01
N VAL A 262 20.96 15.38 -8.11
CA VAL A 262 20.58 13.97 -8.21
C VAL A 262 21.35 13.31 -9.35
N SER A 263 22.04 12.20 -9.06
CA SER A 263 22.55 11.25 -10.05
C SER A 263 21.67 10.01 -10.11
N ALA A 264 20.87 9.92 -11.16
CA ALA A 264 20.00 8.78 -11.43
C ALA A 264 20.69 7.75 -12.32
N TRP A 265 20.85 6.52 -11.85
CA TRP A 265 21.60 5.46 -12.52
C TRP A 265 20.70 4.42 -13.21
N ARG A 266 21.18 3.85 -14.32
CA ARG A 266 20.57 2.70 -15.02
C ARG A 266 19.08 2.96 -15.33
N LYS A 267 18.16 2.12 -14.84
CA LYS A 267 16.71 2.27 -15.05
C LYS A 267 16.20 3.66 -14.64
N ASN A 268 16.75 4.24 -13.56
CA ASN A 268 16.33 5.53 -13.07
C ASN A 268 16.86 6.66 -13.98
N ALA A 269 17.97 6.46 -14.69
CA ALA A 269 18.46 7.40 -15.70
C ALA A 269 17.47 7.55 -16.86
N GLU A 270 16.89 6.43 -17.34
CA GLU A 270 15.90 6.41 -18.42
C GLU A 270 14.57 7.05 -18.02
N ILE A 271 14.18 6.92 -16.75
CA ILE A 271 13.01 7.61 -16.20
C ILE A 271 13.29 9.11 -16.11
N ALA A 272 14.45 9.47 -15.53
CA ALA A 272 14.86 10.86 -15.36
C ALA A 272 15.02 11.58 -16.71
N ALA A 273 15.52 10.92 -17.76
CA ALA A 273 15.70 11.52 -19.08
C ALA A 273 14.42 12.13 -19.70
N LYS A 274 13.23 11.74 -19.18
CA LYS A 274 11.93 12.24 -19.63
C LYS A 274 11.44 13.47 -18.86
N LEU A 275 12.07 13.81 -17.74
CA LEU A 275 11.65 14.93 -16.89
C LEU A 275 11.84 16.27 -17.61
N GLN A 276 10.92 17.19 -17.35
CA GLN A 276 10.99 18.58 -17.76
C GLN A 276 11.20 19.50 -16.55
N LEU A 277 11.57 20.75 -16.82
CA LEU A 277 11.63 21.78 -15.79
C LEU A 277 10.25 21.95 -15.15
N GLY A 278 10.24 22.00 -13.83
CA GLY A 278 9.04 22.16 -13.03
C GLY A 278 8.29 20.86 -12.71
N ASP A 279 8.68 19.72 -13.26
CA ASP A 279 8.13 18.42 -12.84
C ASP A 279 8.42 18.19 -11.36
N THR A 280 7.43 17.73 -10.61
CA THR A 280 7.65 17.25 -9.24
C THR A 280 8.05 15.79 -9.27
N VAL A 281 9.11 15.43 -8.58
CA VAL A 281 9.58 14.04 -8.48
C VAL A 281 9.62 13.58 -7.04
N ALA A 282 9.29 12.30 -6.84
CA ALA A 282 9.54 11.57 -5.61
C ALA A 282 10.70 10.59 -5.85
N ILE A 283 11.70 10.65 -4.99
CA ILE A 283 12.86 9.76 -4.99
C ILE A 283 12.85 9.02 -3.66
N GLU A 284 12.65 7.71 -3.68
CA GLU A 284 12.51 6.88 -2.47
C GLU A 284 13.68 5.89 -2.35
N ASP A 285 14.17 5.67 -1.14
CA ASP A 285 15.25 4.71 -0.82
C ASP A 285 16.57 5.01 -1.58
N ALA A 286 16.99 6.28 -1.55
CA ALA A 286 18.22 6.75 -2.16
C ALA A 286 19.38 6.86 -1.15
N TYR A 287 20.57 7.16 -1.65
CA TYR A 287 21.76 7.41 -0.85
C TYR A 287 22.27 8.81 -1.09
N VAL A 288 22.66 9.50 -0.02
CA VAL A 288 23.32 10.80 -0.09
C VAL A 288 24.83 10.57 -0.05
N LYS A 289 25.50 10.89 -1.16
CA LYS A 289 26.96 10.83 -1.28
C LYS A 289 27.55 12.23 -1.26
N LYS A 290 28.87 12.29 -1.19
CA LYS A 290 29.63 13.50 -1.51
C LYS A 290 29.54 13.80 -3.01
N GLY A 291 29.02 14.97 -3.35
CA GLY A 291 28.88 15.48 -4.71
C GLY A 291 30.00 16.44 -5.11
N PHE A 292 29.74 17.24 -6.14
CA PHE A 292 30.66 18.29 -6.57
C PHE A 292 30.77 19.42 -5.53
N GLY A 293 31.98 19.94 -5.31
CA GLY A 293 32.21 21.05 -4.37
C GLY A 293 31.92 20.69 -2.91
N ASP A 294 32.07 19.41 -2.55
CA ASP A 294 31.84 18.88 -1.20
C ASP A 294 30.39 19.04 -0.69
N GLN A 295 29.43 19.26 -1.58
CA GLN A 295 28.01 19.34 -1.25
C GLN A 295 27.34 17.96 -1.29
N PRO A 296 26.29 17.71 -0.49
CA PRO A 296 25.52 16.47 -0.58
C PRO A 296 24.87 16.32 -1.95
N GLU A 297 24.88 15.09 -2.49
CA GLU A 297 24.23 14.73 -3.74
C GLU A 297 23.46 13.41 -3.56
N ILE A 298 22.23 13.36 -4.05
CA ILE A 298 21.44 12.13 -4.06
C ILE A 298 21.91 11.24 -5.19
N SER A 299 22.28 10.00 -4.87
CA SER A 299 22.62 8.97 -5.84
C SER A 299 21.61 7.84 -5.75
N THR A 300 20.93 7.55 -6.87
CA THR A 300 20.00 6.42 -6.91
C THR A 300 20.75 5.07 -6.96
N ARG A 301 20.14 4.05 -6.39
CA ARG A 301 20.62 2.66 -6.32
C ARG A 301 19.59 1.71 -6.95
N ASN A 302 19.88 0.41 -6.94
CA ASN A 302 18.99 -0.62 -7.52
C ASN A 302 17.60 -0.64 -6.86
N ALA A 303 17.55 -0.44 -5.53
CA ALA A 303 16.31 -0.42 -4.76
C ALA A 303 15.56 0.93 -4.89
N THR A 304 16.26 2.00 -5.25
CA THR A 304 15.68 3.34 -5.37
C THR A 304 14.57 3.38 -6.40
N ILE A 305 13.48 4.02 -6.02
CA ILE A 305 12.30 4.27 -6.85
C ILE A 305 12.26 5.77 -7.18
N LEU A 306 12.27 6.11 -8.47
CA LEU A 306 12.07 7.48 -8.95
C LEU A 306 10.73 7.57 -9.68
N ARG A 307 9.89 8.52 -9.29
CA ARG A 307 8.55 8.74 -9.87
C ARG A 307 8.32 10.20 -10.16
N VAL A 308 7.64 10.48 -11.27
CA VAL A 308 7.06 11.79 -11.55
C VAL A 308 5.71 11.87 -10.84
N ILE A 309 5.54 12.87 -10.00
CA ILE A 309 4.26 13.22 -9.40
C ILE A 309 3.60 14.20 -10.37
N LYS A 310 2.55 13.75 -11.06
CA LYS A 310 1.75 14.66 -11.88
C LYS A 310 1.02 15.61 -10.94
N SER A 311 1.39 16.89 -10.95
CA SER A 311 0.52 17.93 -10.41
C SER A 311 -0.69 18.04 -11.34
N PHE A 312 -1.88 17.66 -10.86
CA PHE A 312 -3.11 18.11 -11.49
C PHE A 312 -3.34 19.54 -11.01
N GLY A 313 -2.96 20.50 -11.87
CA GLY A 313 -3.42 21.89 -11.93
C GLY A 313 -3.46 22.72 -10.64
N ASP A 314 -2.67 23.78 -10.62
CA ASP A 314 -3.09 25.05 -9.97
C ASP A 314 -4.43 25.54 -10.57
#